data_AF-A0A1V1WBA8-F1
#
_entry.id   AF-A0A1V1WBA8-F1
#
_cell.length_a   1.000
_cell.length_b   1.000
_cell.length_c   1.000
_cell.angle_alpha   90.00
_cell.angle_beta   90.00
_cell.angle_gamma   90.00
#
_symmetry.space_group_name_H-M   'P 1'
#
loop_
_entity.id
_entity.type
_entity.pdbx_description
1 polymer ?
#
loop_
_entity_poly.entity_id
_entity_poly.type
_entity_poly.pdbx_seq_one_letter_code
_entity_poly.pdbx_strand_id
1 'polypeptide(L)'
;GIFLFHLCSEMERVLCTVLFLQILWWMSAGCKYERVGRHHTMCIYSAHACPNSQLIRSGGITTRDKNLIVKIHNQVRSKVALGKVHGLPPAADMRVMTWDNELAKIAQRWADQCTEGHDKLRDTERESVGQNVALRWSYDHKDPLLKDKPDWPFSIDLWSKEYDEFGFSSSHISPFVFKYSVGHYTQMIWAETHKIGCGFTYYKHPQKGYTKIYVCNYSPGGNIIQGTMYKTSPRGATCSDSSLQLSREYKGLCEKSRRSRIRRRNSNRRKRVISQTRHERSRTFQFSKQQKSRNARRKGSTN
;
A
#
# COMPACT_ATOMS: atom_id res chain seq x y z
N GLY A 1 -1.89 54.85 25.98
CA GLY A 1 -0.67 54.34 25.34
C GLY A 1 -0.11 53.04 25.93
N ILE A 2 -0.31 52.73 27.22
CA ILE A 2 0.44 51.66 27.91
C ILE A 2 -0.20 50.25 27.74
N PHE A 3 -1.49 50.15 27.46
CA PHE A 3 -2.18 48.85 27.31
C PHE A 3 -1.95 48.14 25.97
N LEU A 4 -1.75 48.88 24.87
CA LEU A 4 -1.52 48.26 23.54
C LEU A 4 -0.11 47.66 23.39
N PHE A 5 0.90 48.22 24.07
CA PHE A 5 2.28 47.71 24.00
C PHE A 5 2.47 46.37 24.74
N HIS A 6 1.74 46.14 25.86
CA HIS A 6 1.80 44.87 26.59
C HIS A 6 1.09 43.72 25.85
N LEU A 7 -0.02 44.01 25.16
CA LEU A 7 -0.77 43.02 24.37
C LEU A 7 0.01 42.55 23.12
N CYS A 8 0.84 43.41 22.53
CA CYS A 8 1.67 43.07 21.37
C CYS A 8 2.79 42.08 21.75
N SER A 9 3.48 42.32 22.87
CA SER A 9 4.54 41.44 23.38
C SER A 9 4.01 40.06 23.83
N GLU A 10 2.82 39.99 24.41
CA GLU A 10 2.22 38.72 24.85
C GLU A 10 1.74 37.89 23.65
N MET A 11 1.13 38.51 22.63
CA MET A 11 0.73 37.81 21.40
C MET A 11 1.93 37.25 20.65
N GLU A 12 3.03 38.01 20.53
CA GLU A 12 4.25 37.54 19.88
C GLU A 12 4.89 36.36 20.63
N ARG A 13 4.90 36.40 21.98
CA ARG A 13 5.39 35.29 22.81
C ARG A 13 4.53 34.05 22.72
N VAL A 14 3.20 34.20 22.69
CA VAL A 14 2.26 33.09 22.51
C VAL A 14 2.39 32.51 21.10
N LEU A 15 2.54 33.34 20.07
CA LEU A 15 2.75 32.89 18.69
C LEU A 15 4.08 32.15 18.54
N CYS A 16 5.17 32.69 19.12
CA CYS A 16 6.49 32.05 19.13
C CYS A 16 6.48 30.72 19.89
N THR A 17 5.82 30.63 21.04
CA THR A 17 5.71 29.37 21.79
C THR A 17 4.84 28.34 21.08
N VAL A 18 3.74 28.77 20.42
CA VAL A 18 2.92 27.86 19.59
C VAL A 18 3.72 27.38 18.37
N LEU A 19 4.44 28.25 17.68
CA LEU A 19 5.34 27.89 16.57
C LEU A 19 6.45 26.95 17.05
N PHE A 20 7.10 27.25 18.19
CA PHE A 20 8.15 26.43 18.76
C PHE A 20 7.64 25.06 19.20
N LEU A 21 6.45 24.98 19.80
CA LEU A 21 5.81 23.70 20.15
C LEU A 21 5.35 22.93 18.91
N GLN A 22 4.91 23.61 17.84
CA GLN A 22 4.59 22.97 16.55
C GLN A 22 5.86 22.44 15.86
N ILE A 23 6.96 23.19 15.92
CA ILE A 23 8.27 22.80 15.41
C ILE A 23 8.84 21.63 16.23
N LEU A 24 8.78 21.68 17.57
CA LEU A 24 9.15 20.57 18.44
C LEU A 24 8.30 19.33 18.19
N TRP A 25 6.98 19.49 17.99
CA TRP A 25 6.08 18.40 17.65
C TRP A 25 6.43 17.77 16.29
N TRP A 26 6.73 18.60 15.27
CA TRP A 26 7.24 18.16 13.98
C TRP A 26 8.59 17.43 14.09
N MET A 27 9.52 17.95 14.90
CA MET A 27 10.81 17.31 15.14
C MET A 27 10.69 15.99 15.93
N SER A 28 9.64 15.83 16.74
CA SER A 28 9.37 14.60 17.50
C SER A 28 8.51 13.56 16.76
N ALA A 29 7.95 13.90 15.60
CA ALA A 29 7.17 12.99 14.79
C ALA A 29 8.07 12.07 13.96
N GLY A 30 8.57 11.00 14.61
CA GLY A 30 9.33 9.93 13.95
C GLY A 30 8.57 9.28 12.79
N CYS A 31 9.29 8.57 11.91
CA CYS A 31 8.66 7.91 10.78
C CYS A 31 7.69 6.83 11.25
N LYS A 32 6.43 6.87 10.76
CA LYS A 32 5.37 5.89 11.10
C LYS A 32 5.85 4.43 11.02
N TYR A 33 6.73 4.12 10.08
CA TYR A 33 7.18 2.75 9.80
C TYR A 33 8.42 2.33 10.60
N GLU A 34 8.93 3.16 11.52
CA GLU A 34 10.03 2.77 12.41
C GLU A 34 9.74 1.52 13.23
N ARG A 35 8.46 1.29 13.56
CA ARG A 35 8.00 0.08 14.26
C ARG A 35 8.14 -1.20 13.44
N VAL A 36 8.12 -1.07 12.11
CA VAL A 36 8.40 -2.17 11.18
C VAL A 36 9.91 -2.32 11.00
N GLY A 37 10.60 -1.19 10.80
CA GLY A 37 12.05 -1.14 10.83
C GLY A 37 12.58 0.25 10.41
N ARG A 38 13.74 0.63 10.97
CA ARG A 38 14.35 1.95 10.74
C ARG A 38 14.74 2.23 9.28
N HIS A 39 15.04 1.18 8.52
CA HIS A 39 15.39 1.26 7.09
C HIS A 39 14.19 1.04 6.16
N HIS A 40 12.97 1.19 6.65
CA HIS A 40 11.77 1.04 5.83
C HIS A 40 11.74 2.10 4.72
N THR A 41 11.26 1.73 3.53
CA THR A 41 11.20 2.58 2.32
C THR A 41 10.60 3.96 2.59
N MET A 42 9.52 4.00 3.38
CA MET A 42 8.85 5.24 3.77
C MET A 42 9.62 6.13 4.76
N CYS A 43 10.69 5.63 5.37
CA CYS A 43 11.51 6.38 6.32
C CYS A 43 12.80 6.92 5.70
N ILE A 44 13.44 6.13 4.83
CA ILE A 44 14.77 6.47 4.30
C ILE A 44 14.75 7.13 2.92
N TYR A 45 13.65 7.01 2.17
CA TYR A 45 13.53 7.62 0.85
C TYR A 45 12.55 8.79 0.87
N SER A 46 12.86 9.82 0.09
CA SER A 46 11.99 10.98 -0.15
C SER A 46 11.06 10.74 -1.35
N ALA A 47 9.92 11.44 -1.40
CA ALA A 47 9.07 11.43 -2.58
C ALA A 47 9.73 12.27 -3.67
N HIS A 48 9.47 11.94 -4.94
CA HIS A 48 9.99 12.66 -6.10
C HIS A 48 11.53 12.77 -6.14
N ALA A 49 12.25 11.84 -5.50
CA ALA A 49 13.71 11.95 -5.34
C ALA A 49 14.47 11.80 -6.66
N CYS A 50 14.14 10.75 -7.41
CA CYS A 50 14.66 10.40 -8.73
C CYS A 50 16.16 10.71 -8.93
N PRO A 51 17.04 10.21 -8.05
CA PRO A 51 18.46 10.55 -8.09
C PRO A 51 19.09 10.27 -9.47
N ASN A 52 19.96 11.17 -9.91
CA ASN A 52 20.69 11.08 -11.18
C ASN A 52 19.81 10.99 -12.43
N SER A 53 18.54 11.38 -12.34
CA SER A 53 17.58 11.36 -13.44
C SER A 53 16.70 12.61 -13.43
N GLN A 54 16.19 13.00 -14.59
CA GLN A 54 15.23 14.09 -14.67
C GLN A 54 13.82 13.52 -14.48
N LEU A 55 13.20 13.78 -13.33
CA LEU A 55 11.81 13.40 -13.09
C LEU A 55 10.88 14.14 -14.06
N ILE A 56 10.04 13.40 -14.80
CA ILE A 56 9.03 13.96 -15.70
C ILE A 56 7.64 13.90 -15.04
N ARG A 57 7.31 12.76 -14.41
CA ARG A 57 6.05 12.55 -13.70
C ARG A 57 6.22 11.53 -12.59
N SER A 58 5.58 11.80 -11.45
CA SER A 58 5.33 10.81 -10.39
C SER A 58 3.83 10.63 -10.19
N GLY A 59 3.39 9.38 -10.02
CA GLY A 59 2.01 9.03 -9.76
C GLY A 59 1.07 9.26 -10.95
N GLY A 60 -0.08 9.89 -10.69
CA GLY A 60 -1.13 10.06 -11.71
C GLY A 60 -1.95 8.79 -11.99
N ILE A 61 -1.92 7.81 -11.08
CA ILE A 61 -2.76 6.61 -11.14
C ILE A 61 -4.20 6.99 -10.80
N THR A 62 -5.04 7.06 -11.84
CA THR A 62 -6.44 7.43 -11.72
C THR A 62 -7.27 6.32 -11.08
N THR A 63 -8.51 6.62 -10.65
CA THR A 63 -9.45 5.58 -10.19
C THR A 63 -9.71 4.52 -11.27
N ARG A 64 -9.72 4.93 -12.55
CA ARG A 64 -9.86 4.01 -13.68
C ARG A 64 -8.67 3.05 -13.74
N ASP A 65 -7.45 3.55 -13.56
CA ASP A 65 -6.24 2.72 -13.54
C ASP A 65 -6.26 1.73 -12.37
N LYS A 66 -6.58 2.19 -11.15
CA LYS A 66 -6.68 1.33 -9.96
C LYS A 66 -7.65 0.17 -10.19
N ASN A 67 -8.83 0.48 -10.73
CA ASN A 67 -9.85 -0.53 -11.04
C ASN A 67 -9.38 -1.48 -12.14
N LEU A 68 -8.70 -0.96 -13.17
CA LEU A 68 -8.17 -1.76 -14.27
C LEU A 68 -7.07 -2.72 -13.79
N ILE A 69 -6.13 -2.24 -12.99
CA ILE A 69 -5.06 -3.05 -12.38
C ILE A 69 -5.65 -4.22 -11.60
N VAL A 70 -6.59 -3.93 -10.68
CA VAL A 70 -7.26 -4.96 -9.87
C VAL A 70 -8.05 -5.94 -10.74
N LYS A 71 -8.77 -5.43 -11.74
CA LYS A 71 -9.56 -6.25 -12.66
C LYS A 71 -8.67 -7.24 -13.43
N ILE A 72 -7.58 -6.78 -14.02
CA ILE A 72 -6.67 -7.64 -14.81
C ILE A 72 -6.05 -8.70 -13.90
N HIS A 73 -5.57 -8.34 -12.71
CA HIS A 73 -5.02 -9.31 -11.75
C HIS A 73 -6.05 -10.38 -11.38
N ASN A 74 -7.29 -9.97 -11.05
CA ASN A 74 -8.35 -10.93 -10.71
C ASN A 74 -8.78 -11.79 -11.92
N GLN A 75 -8.68 -11.29 -13.15
CA GLN A 75 -8.93 -12.08 -14.36
C GLN A 75 -7.86 -13.17 -14.55
N VAL A 76 -6.59 -12.85 -14.38
CA VAL A 76 -5.48 -13.83 -14.41
C VAL A 76 -5.70 -14.89 -13.33
N ARG A 77 -5.95 -14.46 -12.09
CA ARG A 77 -6.20 -15.35 -10.94
C ARG A 77 -7.40 -16.25 -11.17
N SER A 78 -8.49 -15.72 -11.73
CA SER A 78 -9.71 -16.47 -12.04
C SER A 78 -9.46 -17.54 -13.11
N LYS A 79 -8.67 -17.25 -14.15
CA LYS A 79 -8.30 -18.26 -15.16
C LYS A 79 -7.57 -19.44 -14.53
N VAL A 80 -6.59 -19.19 -13.65
CA VAL A 80 -5.88 -20.24 -12.92
C VAL A 80 -6.83 -21.01 -12.00
N ALA A 81 -7.62 -20.31 -11.19
CA ALA A 81 -8.52 -20.94 -10.24
C ALA A 81 -9.58 -21.83 -10.89
N LEU A 82 -9.99 -21.51 -12.11
CA LEU A 82 -10.93 -22.31 -12.92
C LEU A 82 -10.25 -23.44 -13.71
N GLY A 83 -8.93 -23.63 -13.59
CA GLY A 83 -8.20 -24.66 -14.34
C GLY A 83 -8.10 -24.36 -15.84
N LYS A 84 -8.17 -23.08 -16.24
CA LYS A 84 -8.13 -22.66 -17.66
C LYS A 84 -6.73 -22.35 -18.17
N VAL A 85 -5.71 -22.55 -17.33
CA VAL A 85 -4.30 -22.41 -17.71
C VAL A 85 -3.73 -23.80 -17.86
N HIS A 86 -3.37 -24.17 -19.09
CA HIS A 86 -2.83 -25.50 -19.40
C HIS A 86 -1.61 -25.79 -18.55
N GLY A 87 -1.54 -26.95 -17.90
CA GLY A 87 -0.41 -27.36 -17.05
C GLY A 87 -0.54 -26.96 -15.57
N LEU A 88 -1.49 -26.11 -15.21
CA LEU A 88 -1.76 -25.74 -13.82
C LEU A 88 -3.09 -26.33 -13.30
N PRO A 89 -3.09 -26.98 -12.12
CA PRO A 89 -4.32 -27.47 -11.51
C PRO A 89 -5.22 -26.30 -11.05
N PRO A 90 -6.55 -26.49 -10.99
CA PRO A 90 -7.44 -25.47 -10.45
C PRO A 90 -7.14 -25.19 -8.97
N ALA A 91 -7.36 -23.94 -8.54
CA ALA A 91 -7.11 -23.50 -7.17
C ALA A 91 -8.39 -23.54 -6.31
N ALA A 92 -8.24 -24.02 -5.08
CA ALA A 92 -9.31 -24.17 -4.09
C ALA A 92 -9.59 -22.89 -3.30
N ASP A 93 -8.58 -22.04 -3.13
CA ASP A 93 -8.56 -20.95 -2.13
C ASP A 93 -8.09 -19.59 -2.68
N MET A 94 -7.97 -19.44 -4.00
CA MET A 94 -7.50 -18.22 -4.65
C MET A 94 -8.35 -17.00 -4.28
N ARG A 95 -7.78 -16.03 -3.55
CA ARG A 95 -8.56 -14.86 -3.07
C ARG A 95 -8.73 -13.78 -4.12
N VAL A 96 -9.87 -13.08 -4.06
CA VAL A 96 -10.09 -11.82 -4.78
C VAL A 96 -9.15 -10.76 -4.23
N MET A 97 -8.40 -10.14 -5.13
CA MET A 97 -7.51 -9.03 -4.86
C MET A 97 -8.29 -7.70 -4.86
N THR A 98 -7.92 -6.79 -3.98
CA THR A 98 -8.54 -5.46 -3.85
C THR A 98 -7.48 -4.38 -3.68
N TRP A 99 -7.76 -3.16 -4.15
CA TRP A 99 -6.83 -2.05 -4.02
C TRP A 99 -6.58 -1.68 -2.54
N ASP A 100 -5.32 -1.35 -2.23
CA ASP A 100 -4.89 -0.84 -0.93
C ASP A 100 -4.05 0.43 -1.10
N ASN A 101 -4.48 1.51 -0.45
CA ASN A 101 -3.83 2.82 -0.56
C ASN A 101 -2.51 2.90 0.22
N GLU A 102 -2.34 2.10 1.28
CA GLU A 102 -1.07 2.06 2.02
C GLU A 102 0.01 1.40 1.17
N LEU A 103 -0.31 0.25 0.56
CA LEU A 103 0.60 -0.42 -0.38
C LEU A 103 0.96 0.48 -1.57
N ALA A 104 -0.02 1.19 -2.13
CA ALA A 104 0.21 2.10 -3.25
C ALA A 104 1.13 3.27 -2.86
N LYS A 105 1.00 3.79 -1.64
CA LYS A 105 1.88 4.87 -1.15
C LYS A 105 3.32 4.38 -1.01
N ILE A 106 3.53 3.17 -0.51
CA ILE A 106 4.86 2.55 -0.36
C ILE A 106 5.44 2.26 -1.75
N ALA A 107 4.66 1.68 -2.66
CA ALA A 107 5.07 1.41 -4.03
C ALA A 107 5.43 2.69 -4.80
N GLN A 108 4.65 3.78 -4.62
CA GLN A 108 4.98 5.08 -5.22
C GLN A 108 6.27 5.66 -4.64
N ARG A 109 6.49 5.52 -3.33
CA ARG A 109 7.76 5.96 -2.72
C ARG A 109 8.96 5.25 -3.34
N TRP A 110 8.83 3.97 -3.65
CA TRP A 110 9.90 3.24 -4.35
C TRP A 110 10.04 3.66 -5.81
N ALA A 111 8.94 3.78 -6.55
CA ALA A 111 8.94 4.24 -7.94
C ALA A 111 9.59 5.63 -8.09
N ASP A 112 9.42 6.51 -7.10
CA ASP A 112 10.03 7.84 -7.04
C ASP A 112 11.55 7.82 -6.93
N GLN A 113 12.19 6.66 -6.72
CA GLN A 113 13.65 6.55 -6.64
C GLN A 113 14.29 6.30 -8.02
N CYS A 114 13.49 6.09 -9.08
CA CYS A 114 13.99 5.94 -10.46
C CYS A 114 15.11 4.90 -10.62
N THR A 115 15.11 3.89 -9.74
CA THR A 115 16.10 2.82 -9.67
C THR A 115 15.48 1.50 -10.04
N GLU A 116 16.27 0.61 -10.62
CA GLU A 116 15.84 -0.73 -10.97
C GLU A 116 15.83 -1.65 -9.75
N GLY A 117 15.05 -2.72 -9.86
CA GLY A 117 14.95 -3.75 -8.83
C GLY A 117 14.05 -3.36 -7.66
N HIS A 118 14.34 -3.98 -6.52
CA HIS A 118 13.46 -4.02 -5.35
C HIS A 118 14.03 -3.23 -4.18
N ASP A 119 13.16 -2.52 -3.46
CA ASP A 119 13.51 -1.95 -2.15
C ASP A 119 13.78 -3.06 -1.11
N LYS A 120 14.41 -2.71 0.02
CA LYS A 120 14.79 -3.71 1.02
C LYS A 120 13.69 -4.01 2.03
N LEU A 121 12.90 -3.01 2.44
CA LEU A 121 11.91 -3.15 3.49
C LEU A 121 10.66 -2.31 3.20
N ARG A 122 9.56 -3.00 2.84
CA ARG A 122 8.30 -2.40 2.38
C ARG A 122 7.06 -2.92 3.13
N ASP A 123 7.29 -3.68 4.19
CA ASP A 123 6.25 -4.37 4.94
C ASP A 123 5.33 -3.37 5.65
N THR A 124 4.07 -3.77 5.81
CA THR A 124 3.15 -3.01 6.65
C THR A 124 3.29 -3.45 8.11
N GLU A 125 2.73 -2.69 9.06
CA GLU A 125 2.65 -3.16 10.46
C GLU A 125 1.86 -4.48 10.62
N ARG A 126 1.15 -4.95 9.59
CA ARG A 126 0.24 -6.10 9.67
C ARG A 126 0.82 -7.36 9.05
N GLU A 127 1.46 -7.21 7.91
CA GLU A 127 1.78 -8.32 7.00
C GLU A 127 3.02 -7.98 6.17
N SER A 128 3.75 -9.02 5.78
CA SER A 128 4.82 -8.95 4.80
C SER A 128 4.28 -8.55 3.42
N VAL A 129 5.13 -7.90 2.62
CA VAL A 129 4.72 -7.32 1.33
C VAL A 129 5.65 -7.76 0.21
N GLY A 130 5.08 -8.44 -0.78
CA GLY A 130 5.75 -8.79 -2.03
C GLY A 130 5.74 -7.64 -3.03
N GLN A 131 6.51 -7.75 -4.11
CA GLN A 131 6.62 -6.67 -5.09
C GLN A 131 6.90 -7.19 -6.50
N ASN A 132 6.22 -6.61 -7.49
CA ASN A 132 6.62 -6.70 -8.89
C ASN A 132 7.08 -5.32 -9.38
N VAL A 133 8.14 -5.31 -10.19
CA VAL A 133 8.68 -4.10 -10.82
C VAL A 133 8.79 -4.33 -12.32
N ALA A 134 8.34 -3.35 -13.11
CA ALA A 134 8.51 -3.35 -14.55
C ALA A 134 9.12 -2.02 -14.99
N LEU A 135 10.00 -2.10 -15.98
CA LEU A 135 10.68 -0.95 -16.58
C LEU A 135 10.48 -0.98 -18.08
N ARG A 136 10.26 0.18 -18.65
CA ARG A 136 10.21 0.38 -20.10
C ARG A 136 10.93 1.66 -20.44
N TRP A 137 11.85 1.60 -21.41
CA TRP A 137 12.64 2.77 -21.79
C TRP A 137 12.78 2.90 -23.32
N SER A 138 13.07 4.11 -23.78
CA SER A 138 13.38 4.43 -25.18
C SER A 138 14.19 5.73 -25.24
N TYR A 139 15.06 5.84 -26.26
CA TYR A 139 15.73 7.10 -26.58
C TYR A 139 14.85 8.03 -27.43
N ASP A 140 13.81 7.50 -28.06
CA ASP A 140 12.91 8.29 -28.90
C ASP A 140 11.84 9.00 -28.06
N HIS A 141 11.97 10.33 -27.95
CA HIS A 141 10.99 11.20 -27.29
C HIS A 141 9.61 11.21 -27.98
N LYS A 142 9.54 10.80 -29.25
CA LYS A 142 8.30 10.70 -30.03
C LYS A 142 7.68 9.32 -29.95
N ASP A 143 8.29 8.38 -29.21
CA ASP A 143 7.74 7.03 -29.05
C ASP A 143 6.29 7.14 -28.53
N PRO A 144 5.29 6.76 -29.35
CA PRO A 144 3.89 6.88 -28.99
C PRO A 144 3.52 6.02 -27.77
N LEU A 145 4.39 5.07 -27.40
CA LEU A 145 4.25 4.16 -26.27
C LEU A 145 4.83 4.76 -24.96
N LEU A 146 5.62 5.84 -25.06
CA LEU A 146 6.17 6.59 -23.92
C LEU A 146 5.45 7.90 -23.60
N LYS A 147 4.21 8.08 -24.08
CA LYS A 147 3.34 9.19 -23.62
C LYS A 147 3.35 9.32 -22.10
N ASP A 148 3.15 10.53 -21.57
CA ASP A 148 3.18 10.83 -20.13
C ASP A 148 2.18 10.06 -19.23
N LYS A 149 1.41 9.10 -19.76
CA LYS A 149 0.47 8.27 -19.01
C LYS A 149 1.02 6.86 -18.79
N PRO A 150 0.69 6.24 -17.65
CA PRO A 150 1.01 4.83 -17.42
C PRO A 150 0.26 3.92 -18.37
N ASP A 151 0.91 2.86 -18.82
CA ASP A 151 0.33 1.73 -19.56
C ASP A 151 0.31 0.49 -18.67
N TRP A 152 -0.69 0.45 -17.79
CA TRP A 152 -0.88 -0.65 -16.86
C TRP A 152 -1.20 -1.99 -17.55
N PRO A 153 -2.07 -2.05 -18.58
CA PRO A 153 -2.30 -3.30 -19.30
C PRO A 153 -1.02 -3.94 -19.81
N PHE A 154 -0.16 -3.17 -20.48
CA PHE A 154 1.10 -3.68 -21.00
C PHE A 154 2.00 -4.23 -19.88
N SER A 155 2.19 -3.47 -18.80
CA SER A 155 3.10 -3.85 -17.72
C SER A 155 2.63 -5.09 -16.95
N ILE A 156 1.31 -5.23 -16.75
CA ILE A 156 0.72 -6.41 -16.10
C ILE A 156 0.72 -7.61 -17.04
N ASP A 157 0.53 -7.39 -18.34
CA ASP A 157 0.61 -8.44 -19.37
C ASP A 157 2.01 -9.03 -19.47
N LEU A 158 3.07 -8.20 -19.38
CA LEU A 158 4.47 -8.68 -19.29
C LEU A 158 4.66 -9.67 -18.12
N TRP A 159 4.22 -9.31 -16.92
CA TRP A 159 4.30 -10.21 -15.77
C TRP A 159 3.44 -11.46 -15.95
N SER A 160 2.27 -11.34 -16.58
CA SER A 160 1.38 -12.48 -16.81
C SER A 160 1.95 -13.47 -17.83
N LYS A 161 2.67 -12.97 -18.83
CA LYS A 161 3.22 -13.76 -19.95
C LYS A 161 4.49 -14.52 -19.62
N GLU A 162 5.11 -14.27 -18.47
CA GLU A 162 6.23 -15.09 -17.99
C GLU A 162 5.88 -16.58 -17.97
N TYR A 163 4.62 -16.92 -17.69
CA TYR A 163 4.15 -18.30 -17.75
C TYR A 163 4.26 -18.89 -19.16
N ASP A 164 3.83 -18.13 -20.17
CA ASP A 164 3.84 -18.59 -21.57
C ASP A 164 5.28 -18.64 -22.11
N GLU A 165 6.15 -17.74 -21.66
CA GLU A 165 7.55 -17.64 -22.11
C GLU A 165 8.48 -18.66 -21.44
N PHE A 166 8.34 -18.89 -20.13
CA PHE A 166 9.28 -19.69 -19.35
C PHE A 166 8.69 -20.96 -18.72
N GLY A 167 7.35 -21.06 -18.69
CA GLY A 167 6.63 -22.18 -18.07
C GLY A 167 6.75 -22.25 -16.54
N PHE A 168 5.79 -22.93 -15.91
CA PHE A 168 5.84 -23.23 -14.48
C PHE A 168 5.29 -24.63 -14.20
N SER A 169 6.05 -25.45 -13.46
CA SER A 169 5.64 -26.81 -13.12
C SER A 169 4.61 -26.82 -12.00
N SER A 170 3.54 -27.59 -12.15
CA SER A 170 2.56 -27.81 -11.09
C SER A 170 3.16 -28.48 -9.85
N SER A 171 4.24 -29.26 -10.00
CA SER A 171 4.98 -29.83 -8.87
C SER A 171 5.63 -28.76 -7.98
N HIS A 172 5.81 -27.54 -8.48
CA HIS A 172 6.40 -26.41 -7.74
C HIS A 172 5.36 -25.52 -7.05
N ILE A 173 4.09 -25.95 -6.99
CA ILE A 173 3.03 -25.19 -6.29
C ILE A 173 3.13 -25.38 -4.77
N SER A 174 3.43 -26.61 -4.34
CA SER A 174 3.48 -27.00 -2.94
C SER A 174 4.30 -28.29 -2.78
N PRO A 175 5.50 -28.24 -2.18
CA PRO A 175 6.19 -27.03 -1.71
C PRO A 175 6.56 -26.11 -2.88
N PHE A 176 6.54 -24.80 -2.62
CA PHE A 176 6.84 -23.80 -3.63
C PHE A 176 8.34 -23.75 -3.95
N VAL A 177 8.66 -23.86 -5.24
CA VAL A 177 10.02 -23.70 -5.77
C VAL A 177 10.09 -22.41 -6.58
N PHE A 178 10.84 -21.43 -6.06
CA PHE A 178 10.99 -20.14 -6.72
C PHE A 178 11.88 -20.24 -7.97
N LYS A 179 11.46 -19.58 -9.04
CA LYS A 179 12.26 -19.37 -10.25
C LYS A 179 12.19 -17.89 -10.60
N TYR A 180 13.35 -17.27 -10.80
CA TYR A 180 13.44 -15.84 -11.10
C TYR A 180 12.66 -15.43 -12.36
N SER A 181 12.65 -16.27 -13.40
CA SER A 181 12.01 -15.99 -14.68
C SER A 181 10.48 -15.92 -14.64
N VAL A 182 9.84 -16.47 -13.60
CA VAL A 182 8.37 -16.48 -13.43
C VAL A 182 7.94 -15.90 -12.07
N GLY A 183 8.85 -15.13 -11.45
CA GLY A 183 8.65 -14.56 -10.13
C GLY A 183 7.49 -13.56 -10.09
N HIS A 184 7.30 -12.79 -11.16
CA HIS A 184 6.20 -11.83 -11.22
C HIS A 184 4.87 -12.54 -11.39
N TYR A 185 4.80 -13.55 -12.28
CA TYR A 185 3.61 -14.37 -12.49
C TYR A 185 3.17 -15.09 -11.21
N THR A 186 4.09 -15.77 -10.55
CA THR A 186 3.80 -16.53 -9.31
C THR A 186 3.30 -15.63 -8.19
N GLN A 187 3.82 -14.41 -8.04
CA GLN A 187 3.28 -13.42 -7.11
C GLN A 187 1.86 -12.99 -7.48
N MET A 188 1.55 -12.79 -8.78
CA MET A 188 0.20 -12.42 -9.22
C MET A 188 -0.85 -13.48 -8.86
N ILE A 189 -0.46 -14.76 -8.86
CA ILE A 189 -1.35 -15.89 -8.62
C ILE A 189 -1.17 -16.56 -7.24
N TRP A 190 -0.54 -15.86 -6.29
CA TRP A 190 -0.43 -16.36 -4.92
C TRP A 190 -1.79 -16.29 -4.19
N ALA A 191 -2.32 -17.42 -3.71
CA ALA A 191 -3.71 -17.51 -3.26
C ALA A 191 -4.05 -16.56 -2.11
N GLU A 192 -3.17 -16.45 -1.12
CA GLU A 192 -3.42 -15.66 0.08
C GLU A 192 -3.33 -14.14 -0.16
N THR A 193 -2.52 -13.73 -1.15
CA THR A 193 -2.36 -12.33 -1.55
C THR A 193 -3.70 -11.79 -2.04
N HIS A 194 -4.24 -10.79 -1.34
CA HIS A 194 -5.58 -10.26 -1.59
C HIS A 194 -5.65 -8.74 -1.56
N LYS A 195 -4.49 -8.09 -1.44
CA LYS A 195 -4.29 -6.65 -1.48
C LYS A 195 -3.19 -6.30 -2.47
N ILE A 196 -3.43 -5.24 -3.23
CA ILE A 196 -2.47 -4.67 -4.17
C ILE A 196 -2.51 -3.16 -4.11
N GLY A 197 -1.36 -2.52 -4.20
CA GLY A 197 -1.27 -1.10 -4.45
C GLY A 197 -0.02 -0.81 -5.26
N CYS A 198 -0.15 0.04 -6.27
CA CYS A 198 0.91 0.31 -7.23
C CYS A 198 1.32 1.79 -7.26
N GLY A 199 2.55 2.01 -7.73
CA GLY A 199 3.17 3.30 -7.97
C GLY A 199 3.73 3.36 -9.40
N PHE A 200 3.85 4.56 -9.94
CA PHE A 200 4.32 4.82 -11.30
C PHE A 200 5.19 6.07 -11.32
N THR A 201 6.30 6.01 -12.05
CA THR A 201 7.15 7.18 -12.29
C THR A 201 7.65 7.17 -13.74
N TYR A 202 7.68 8.33 -14.36
CA TYR A 202 8.25 8.58 -15.68
C TYR A 202 9.38 9.60 -15.54
N TYR A 203 10.54 9.30 -16.11
CA TYR A 203 11.75 10.09 -15.94
C TYR A 203 12.67 9.94 -17.14
N LYS A 204 13.64 10.85 -17.30
CA LYS A 204 14.72 10.71 -18.27
C LYS A 204 15.98 10.26 -17.55
N HIS A 205 16.34 9.00 -17.76
CA HIS A 205 17.58 8.39 -17.27
C HIS A 205 18.74 8.77 -18.21
N PRO A 206 19.94 9.09 -17.68
CA PRO A 206 21.08 9.53 -18.50
C PRO A 206 21.51 8.47 -19.53
N GLN A 207 21.45 7.19 -19.17
CA GLN A 207 21.87 6.09 -20.04
C GLN A 207 20.74 5.40 -20.80
N LYS A 208 19.48 5.52 -20.37
CA LYS A 208 18.34 4.76 -20.95
C LYS A 208 17.34 5.66 -21.66
N GLY A 209 17.55 6.97 -21.61
CA GLY A 209 16.61 7.95 -22.12
C GLY A 209 15.31 7.96 -21.30
N TYR A 210 14.19 8.12 -21.99
CA TYR A 210 12.87 8.21 -21.40
C TYR A 210 12.47 6.85 -20.83
N THR A 211 12.25 6.78 -19.52
CA THR A 211 12.05 5.54 -18.77
C THR A 211 10.82 5.64 -17.88
N LYS A 212 9.94 4.64 -17.99
CA LYS A 212 8.78 4.42 -17.13
C LYS A 212 9.06 3.25 -16.19
N ILE A 213 8.84 3.46 -14.91
CA ILE A 213 8.87 2.40 -13.89
C ILE A 213 7.47 2.20 -13.31
N TYR A 214 7.08 0.93 -13.18
CA TYR A 214 5.83 0.48 -12.57
C TYR A 214 6.17 -0.42 -11.41
N VAL A 215 5.62 -0.13 -10.23
CA VAL A 215 5.86 -0.91 -9.01
C VAL A 215 4.50 -1.33 -8.46
N CYS A 216 4.28 -2.61 -8.22
CA CYS A 216 3.08 -3.09 -7.52
C CYS A 216 3.50 -3.85 -6.27
N ASN A 217 2.96 -3.44 -5.11
CA ASN A 217 3.15 -4.10 -3.83
C ASN A 217 1.93 -4.99 -3.51
N TYR A 218 2.18 -6.18 -2.97
CA TYR A 218 1.22 -7.27 -2.77
C TYR A 218 1.16 -7.70 -1.30
N SER A 219 -0.03 -7.78 -0.68
CA SER A 219 -0.18 -8.18 0.74
C SER A 219 -1.25 -9.28 0.95
N PRO A 220 -0.94 -10.31 1.76
CA PRO A 220 0.41 -10.70 2.15
C PRO A 220 1.32 -10.96 0.94
N GLY A 221 2.63 -10.82 1.11
CA GLY A 221 3.61 -11.19 0.10
C GLY A 221 3.56 -12.67 -0.24
N GLY A 222 3.77 -12.99 -1.52
CA GLY A 222 3.85 -14.36 -2.02
C GLY A 222 5.29 -14.83 -2.17
N ASN A 223 5.49 -15.80 -3.06
CA ASN A 223 6.80 -16.36 -3.43
C ASN A 223 7.61 -16.90 -2.25
N ILE A 224 6.92 -17.42 -1.24
CA ILE A 224 7.54 -17.99 -0.04
C ILE A 224 8.11 -19.36 -0.40
N ILE A 225 9.43 -19.48 -0.45
CA ILE A 225 10.15 -20.73 -0.70
C ILE A 225 9.70 -21.79 0.32
N GLN A 226 9.44 -23.01 -0.14
CA GLN A 226 8.85 -24.11 0.64
C GLN A 226 7.41 -23.89 1.15
N GLY A 227 6.81 -22.74 0.87
CA GLY A 227 5.40 -22.47 1.17
C GLY A 227 4.43 -23.15 0.20
N THR A 228 3.15 -22.83 0.32
CA THR A 228 2.11 -23.27 -0.63
C THR A 228 1.59 -22.07 -1.40
N MET A 229 1.78 -22.06 -2.72
CA MET A 229 1.33 -20.95 -3.58
C MET A 229 -0.20 -20.86 -3.65
N TYR A 230 -0.87 -22.00 -3.84
CA TYR A 230 -2.32 -22.15 -3.68
C TYR A 230 -2.67 -23.62 -3.41
N LYS A 231 -3.82 -23.88 -2.79
CA LYS A 231 -4.30 -25.25 -2.60
C LYS A 231 -4.93 -25.75 -3.88
N THR A 232 -4.51 -26.91 -4.38
CA THR A 232 -5.06 -27.49 -5.63
C THR A 232 -6.38 -28.22 -5.36
N SER A 233 -7.34 -28.15 -6.28
CA SER A 233 -8.60 -28.89 -6.19
C SER A 233 -9.16 -29.20 -7.58
N PRO A 234 -9.36 -30.48 -7.95
CA PRO A 234 -10.03 -30.84 -9.20
C PRO A 234 -11.47 -30.30 -9.30
N ARG A 235 -12.11 -30.03 -8.15
CA ARG A 235 -13.47 -29.48 -8.07
C ARG A 235 -13.49 -27.95 -8.19
N GLY A 236 -12.34 -27.31 -8.35
CA GLY A 236 -12.19 -25.85 -8.33
C GLY A 236 -12.30 -25.27 -6.92
N ALA A 237 -12.67 -24.00 -6.86
CA ALA A 237 -12.70 -23.21 -5.63
C ALA A 237 -13.70 -23.73 -4.59
N THR A 238 -13.22 -23.99 -3.38
CA THR A 238 -14.03 -24.41 -2.23
C THR A 238 -14.16 -23.31 -1.18
N CYS A 239 -13.17 -22.41 -1.10
CA CYS A 239 -13.14 -21.32 -0.12
C CYS A 239 -13.39 -21.78 1.32
N SER A 240 -12.70 -22.84 1.76
CA SER A 240 -12.98 -23.55 3.02
C SER A 240 -12.82 -22.72 4.30
N ASP A 241 -12.19 -21.54 4.25
CA ASP A 241 -12.15 -20.61 5.38
C ASP A 241 -13.55 -20.03 5.66
N SER A 242 -14.03 -20.19 6.89
CA SER A 242 -15.36 -19.72 7.33
C SER A 242 -15.62 -18.21 7.15
N SER A 243 -14.56 -17.41 7.01
CA SER A 243 -14.62 -15.97 6.77
C SER A 243 -14.75 -15.62 5.28
N LEU A 244 -14.61 -16.60 4.39
CA LEU A 244 -14.65 -16.48 2.94
C LEU A 244 -15.90 -17.13 2.34
N GLN A 245 -16.18 -16.79 1.09
CA GLN A 245 -17.23 -17.36 0.24
C GLN A 245 -16.78 -17.25 -1.23
N LEU A 246 -17.43 -17.96 -2.15
CA LEU A 246 -17.22 -17.76 -3.58
C LEU A 246 -17.58 -16.33 -4.00
N SER A 247 -16.74 -15.75 -4.84
CA SER A 247 -16.92 -14.43 -5.43
C SER A 247 -18.03 -14.43 -6.46
N ARG A 248 -18.88 -13.40 -6.40
CA ARG A 248 -19.97 -13.18 -7.36
C ARG A 248 -19.48 -12.53 -8.65
N GLU A 249 -18.38 -11.78 -8.58
CA GLU A 249 -17.83 -11.01 -9.71
C GLU A 249 -16.76 -11.81 -10.47
N TYR A 250 -15.90 -12.51 -9.75
CA TYR A 250 -14.77 -13.26 -10.31
C TYR A 250 -14.96 -14.75 -10.04
N LYS A 251 -15.50 -15.48 -11.01
CA LYS A 251 -15.75 -16.92 -10.90
C LYS A 251 -14.47 -17.67 -10.48
N GLY A 252 -14.60 -18.63 -9.56
CA GLY A 252 -13.47 -19.39 -9.04
C GLY A 252 -12.62 -18.66 -7.99
N LEU A 253 -12.91 -17.40 -7.64
CA LEU A 253 -12.18 -16.71 -6.57
C LEU A 253 -12.95 -16.67 -5.26
N CYS A 254 -12.22 -16.53 -4.15
CA CYS A 254 -12.75 -16.41 -2.79
C CYS A 254 -12.78 -14.95 -2.32
N GLU A 255 -13.92 -14.48 -1.82
CA GLU A 255 -14.07 -13.14 -1.25
C GLU A 255 -14.54 -13.20 0.21
N LYS A 256 -14.35 -12.10 0.96
CA LYS A 256 -14.86 -12.03 2.35
C LYS A 256 -16.37 -12.18 2.39
N SER A 257 -16.85 -13.11 3.23
CA SER A 257 -18.27 -13.40 3.42
C SER A 257 -19.05 -12.17 3.88
N ARG A 258 -20.33 -12.08 3.51
CA ARG A 258 -21.19 -10.96 3.96
C ARG A 258 -21.24 -10.85 5.49
N ARG A 259 -21.26 -11.98 6.19
CA ARG A 259 -21.24 -12.05 7.67
C ARG A 259 -19.95 -11.46 8.24
N SER A 260 -18.79 -11.76 7.66
CA SER A 260 -17.51 -11.20 8.12
C SER A 260 -17.41 -9.69 7.86
N ARG A 261 -17.97 -9.19 6.74
CA ARG A 261 -18.07 -7.75 6.46
C ARG A 261 -18.93 -7.01 7.49
N ILE A 262 -20.08 -7.57 7.87
CA ILE A 262 -20.98 -6.98 8.88
C ILE A 262 -20.30 -6.94 10.26
N ARG A 263 -19.70 -8.06 10.70
CA ARG A 263 -18.94 -8.12 11.96
C ARG A 263 -17.84 -7.07 12.03
N ARG A 264 -17.07 -6.91 10.93
CA ARG A 264 -16.00 -5.89 10.87
C ARG A 264 -16.54 -4.46 10.90
N ARG A 265 -17.64 -4.17 10.18
CA ARG A 265 -18.30 -2.85 10.23
C ARG A 265 -18.75 -2.52 11.65
N ASN A 266 -19.36 -3.47 12.35
CA ASN A 266 -19.80 -3.29 13.74
C ASN A 266 -18.62 -3.08 14.70
N SER A 267 -17.53 -3.84 14.54
CA SER A 267 -16.29 -3.66 15.32
C SER A 267 -15.67 -2.28 15.10
N ASN A 268 -15.55 -1.84 13.84
CA ASN A 268 -15.03 -0.50 13.51
C ASN A 268 -15.91 0.63 14.05
N ARG A 269 -17.24 0.46 14.02
CA ARG A 269 -18.19 1.42 14.62
C ARG A 269 -17.97 1.52 16.13
N ARG A 270 -17.82 0.39 16.83
CA ARG A 270 -17.49 0.36 18.27
C ARG A 270 -16.16 1.05 18.58
N LYS A 271 -15.10 0.78 17.81
CA LYS A 271 -13.80 1.44 17.99
C LYS A 271 -13.88 2.96 17.82
N ARG A 272 -14.65 3.45 16.83
CA ARG A 272 -14.88 4.89 16.64
C ARG A 272 -15.62 5.51 17.83
N VAL A 273 -16.69 4.87 18.31
CA VAL A 273 -17.44 5.35 19.48
C VAL A 273 -16.51 5.44 20.69
N ILE A 274 -15.75 4.38 21.00
CA ILE A 274 -14.80 4.38 22.12
C ILE A 274 -13.75 5.49 21.99
N SER A 275 -13.24 5.73 20.78
CA SER A 275 -12.29 6.82 20.52
C SER A 275 -12.91 8.21 20.75
N GLN A 276 -14.17 8.41 20.34
CA GLN A 276 -14.89 9.66 20.57
C GLN A 276 -15.15 9.88 22.07
N THR A 277 -15.59 8.85 22.79
CA THR A 277 -15.83 8.94 24.24
C THR A 277 -14.55 9.22 25.02
N ARG A 278 -13.41 8.64 24.61
CA ARG A 278 -12.09 8.95 25.19
C ARG A 278 -11.68 10.41 24.93
N HIS A 279 -11.94 10.92 23.73
CA HIS A 279 -11.62 12.31 23.40
C HIS A 279 -12.48 13.29 24.19
N GLU A 280 -13.78 13.02 24.35
CA GLU A 280 -14.68 13.81 25.18
C GLU A 280 -14.26 13.81 26.66
N ARG A 281 -14.01 12.63 27.25
CA ARG A 281 -13.53 12.54 28.65
C ARG A 281 -12.23 13.31 28.88
N SER A 282 -11.31 13.29 27.91
CA SER A 282 -10.06 14.06 27.98
C SER A 282 -10.33 15.58 27.97
N ARG A 283 -11.25 16.05 27.12
CA ARG A 283 -11.68 17.45 27.11
C ARG A 283 -12.35 17.85 28.41
N THR A 284 -13.28 17.06 28.94
CA THR A 284 -13.97 17.35 30.21
C THR A 284 -12.97 17.42 31.37
N PHE A 285 -11.98 16.52 31.39
CA PHE A 285 -10.92 16.53 32.40
C PHE A 285 -10.04 17.80 32.31
N GLN A 286 -9.65 18.22 31.10
CA GLN A 286 -8.91 19.47 30.88
C GLN A 286 -9.71 20.72 31.31
N PHE A 287 -11.00 20.77 30.97
CA PHE A 287 -11.90 21.84 31.43
C PHE A 287 -12.00 21.88 32.96
N SER A 288 -12.15 20.73 33.63
CA SER A 288 -12.19 20.67 35.09
C SER A 288 -10.90 21.17 35.75
N LYS A 289 -9.73 20.85 35.16
CA LYS A 289 -8.43 21.34 35.62
C LYS A 289 -8.30 22.86 35.46
N GLN A 290 -8.74 23.42 34.33
CA GLN A 290 -8.74 24.87 34.11
C GLN A 290 -9.69 25.60 35.06
N GLN A 291 -10.84 25.02 35.39
CA GLN A 291 -11.79 25.63 36.33
C GLN A 291 -11.26 25.60 37.77
N LYS A 292 -10.61 24.50 38.18
CA LYS A 292 -9.91 24.43 39.48
C LYS A 292 -8.76 25.42 39.58
N SER A 293 -7.95 25.60 38.52
CA SER A 293 -6.85 26.58 38.54
C SER A 293 -7.35 28.03 38.58
N ARG A 294 -8.45 28.35 37.87
CA ARG A 294 -9.11 29.66 37.94
C ARG A 294 -9.69 29.95 39.34
N ASN A 295 -10.29 28.96 39.98
CA ASN A 295 -10.82 29.10 41.34
C ASN A 295 -9.71 29.23 42.40
N ALA A 296 -8.58 28.54 42.24
CA ALA A 296 -7.42 28.69 43.10
C ALA A 296 -6.78 30.08 42.98
N ARG A 297 -6.69 30.63 41.76
CA ARG A 297 -6.22 32.01 41.53
C ARG A 297 -7.16 33.07 42.14
N ARG A 298 -8.47 32.85 42.13
CA ARG A 298 -9.44 33.73 42.79
C ARG A 298 -9.37 33.69 44.32
N LYS A 299 -9.02 32.55 44.93
CA LYS A 299 -8.86 32.44 46.39
C LYS A 299 -7.52 32.98 46.90
N GLY A 300 -6.51 33.11 46.05
CA GLY A 300 -5.21 33.69 46.38
C GLY A 300 -5.14 35.21 46.27
N SER A 301 -6.19 35.89 45.80
CA SER A 301 -6.26 37.36 45.70
C SER A 301 -7.12 38.01 46.79
N THR A 302 -7.46 37.26 47.85
CA THR A 302 -8.25 37.75 49.00
C THR A 302 -7.51 37.65 50.33
N ASN A 303 -6.18 37.63 50.31
CA ASN A 303 -5.33 37.93 51.48
C ASN A 303 -4.40 39.10 51.14
#